data_AF-A0AAD7VGP4-F1
#
_entry.id   AF-A0AAD7VGP4-F1
#
_cell.length_a   1.000
_cell.length_b   1.000
_cell.length_c   1.000
_cell.angle_alpha   90.00
_cell.angle_beta   90.00
_cell.angle_gamma   90.00
#
_symmetry.space_group_name_H-M   'P 1'
#
loop_
_entity.id
_entity.type
_entity.pdbx_description
1 polymer ?
#
loop_
_entity_poly.entity_id
_entity_poly.type
_entity_poly.pdbx_seq_one_letter_code
_entity_poly.pdbx_strand_id
1 'polypeptide(L)'
;MFNNLNNHNNDNSWERLDFKFSNFQLLQVPKGYDKLFVSIISVETGKTISKSGKASVRNGQCQWEDSLLSSIWISQDSFFENDDYLLKLVVAMGSARFGTLGEATVNVVNYTSSEASIPLSLPLKNSYDGMILQVKIKFLSPKTILRDETTKDADSCLEEMNVDYDDIENKSDVSEITFTRSVVFVL
;
A
#
# COMPACT_ATOMS: atom_id res chain seq x y z
N MET A 1 45.63 20.92 -12.15
CA MET A 1 44.56 20.04 -12.66
C MET A 1 44.03 19.27 -11.47
N PHE A 2 42.84 19.63 -10.98
CA PHE A 2 42.19 18.89 -9.90
C PHE A 2 41.36 17.78 -10.53
N ASN A 3 41.68 16.53 -10.19
CA ASN A 3 40.93 15.37 -10.66
C ASN A 3 39.54 15.40 -10.02
N ASN A 4 38.52 15.54 -10.87
CA ASN A 4 37.13 15.37 -10.50
C ASN A 4 36.88 13.85 -10.40
N LEU A 5 36.92 13.31 -9.17
CA LEU A 5 36.46 11.95 -8.91
C LEU A 5 34.93 12.03 -8.86
N ASN A 6 34.29 11.71 -9.99
CA ASN A 6 32.85 11.55 -10.07
C ASN A 6 32.43 10.58 -8.96
N ASN A 7 31.74 11.13 -7.96
CA ASN A 7 31.08 10.38 -6.92
C ASN A 7 29.99 9.56 -7.63
N HIS A 8 30.22 8.25 -7.79
CA HIS A 8 29.18 7.33 -8.22
C HIS A 8 28.22 7.24 -7.04
N ASN A 9 27.26 8.16 -6.96
CA ASN A 9 26.10 7.99 -6.11
C ASN A 9 25.43 6.71 -6.65
N ASN A 10 25.58 5.63 -5.91
CA ASN A 10 24.80 4.43 -6.15
C ASN A 10 23.38 4.78 -5.68
N ASP A 11 22.59 5.31 -6.60
CA ASP A 11 21.16 5.51 -6.41
C ASP A 11 20.56 4.10 -6.30
N ASN A 12 20.66 3.50 -5.11
CA ASN A 12 19.97 2.27 -4.77
C ASN A 12 18.47 2.60 -4.76
N SER A 13 17.87 2.61 -5.95
CA SER A 13 16.45 2.83 -6.15
C SER A 13 15.73 1.64 -5.56
N TRP A 14 15.20 1.86 -4.37
CA TRP A 14 14.47 0.87 -3.63
C TRP A 14 12.98 1.08 -3.86
N GLU A 15 12.33 0.12 -4.51
CA GLU A 15 10.91 0.15 -4.83
C GLU A 15 10.09 -0.40 -3.67
N ARG A 16 8.98 0.28 -3.35
CA ARG A 16 8.02 -0.19 -2.35
C ARG A 16 6.89 -0.95 -3.04
N LEU A 17 6.70 -2.20 -2.65
CA LEU A 17 5.54 -2.98 -3.02
C LEU A 17 4.57 -3.10 -1.85
N ASP A 18 3.31 -2.74 -2.08
CA ASP A 18 2.25 -2.80 -1.07
C ASP A 18 1.27 -3.92 -1.38
N PHE A 19 0.93 -4.71 -0.36
CA PHE A 19 -0.03 -5.79 -0.43
C PHE A 19 -1.10 -5.64 0.63
N LYS A 20 -2.35 -5.94 0.28
CA LYS A 20 -3.47 -6.08 1.20
C LYS A 20 -3.84 -7.55 1.33
N PHE A 21 -3.89 -8.02 2.56
CA PHE A 21 -4.44 -9.32 2.92
C PHE A 21 -5.81 -9.12 3.57
N SER A 22 -6.83 -9.84 3.11
CA SER A 22 -8.20 -9.70 3.64
C SER A 22 -8.94 -11.03 3.65
N ASN A 23 -10.14 -11.05 4.23
CA ASN A 23 -11.02 -12.23 4.26
C ASN A 23 -10.33 -13.45 4.90
N PHE A 24 -9.64 -13.22 6.02
CA PHE A 24 -8.99 -14.31 6.74
C PHE A 24 -10.03 -15.23 7.38
N GLN A 25 -9.90 -16.53 7.12
CA GLN A 25 -10.70 -17.57 7.75
C GLN A 25 -9.83 -18.79 8.00
N LEU A 26 -9.77 -19.24 9.25
CA LEU A 26 -9.12 -20.48 9.63
C LEU A 26 -10.18 -21.58 9.79
N LEU A 27 -9.91 -22.73 9.20
CA LEU A 27 -10.76 -23.93 9.27
C LEU A 27 -10.12 -25.02 10.12
N GLN A 28 -10.96 -25.91 10.65
CA GLN A 28 -10.57 -27.11 11.41
C GLN A 28 -9.79 -26.79 12.70
N VAL A 29 -10.18 -25.69 13.36
CA VAL A 29 -9.60 -25.29 14.64
C VAL A 29 -9.99 -26.32 15.73
N PRO A 30 -9.02 -26.89 16.48
CA PRO A 30 -9.30 -27.83 17.56
C PRO A 30 -10.06 -27.18 18.72
N LYS A 31 -10.64 -28.02 19.57
CA LYS A 31 -11.25 -27.55 20.82
C LYS A 31 -10.19 -26.97 21.76
N GLY A 32 -10.57 -25.97 22.55
CA GLY A 32 -9.69 -25.32 23.54
C GLY A 32 -8.98 -24.07 23.03
N TYR A 33 -9.18 -23.69 21.76
CA TYR A 33 -8.74 -22.41 21.22
C TYR A 33 -9.92 -21.44 21.21
N ASP A 34 -9.85 -20.38 22.02
CA ASP A 34 -10.98 -19.44 22.16
C ASP A 34 -10.83 -18.20 21.28
N LYS A 35 -9.65 -17.55 21.33
CA LYS A 35 -9.38 -16.30 20.62
C LYS A 35 -8.01 -16.31 19.95
N LEU A 36 -8.00 -16.09 18.63
CA LEU A 36 -6.80 -16.18 17.79
C LEU A 36 -6.53 -14.85 17.08
N PHE A 37 -5.27 -14.61 16.74
CA PHE A 37 -4.85 -13.52 15.86
C PHE A 37 -3.96 -14.06 14.73
N VAL A 38 -3.83 -13.28 13.66
CA VAL A 38 -2.90 -13.53 12.56
C VAL A 38 -1.80 -12.48 12.60
N SER A 39 -0.55 -12.86 12.35
CA SER A 39 0.57 -11.96 12.15
C SER A 39 1.24 -12.23 10.82
N ILE A 40 1.59 -11.16 10.12
CA ILE A 40 2.38 -11.20 8.89
C ILE A 40 3.81 -10.86 9.28
N ILE A 41 4.73 -11.76 9.00
CA ILE A 41 6.15 -11.65 9.36
C ILE A 41 6.99 -11.75 8.09
N SER A 42 7.94 -10.84 7.91
CA SER A 42 8.96 -10.98 6.86
C SER A 42 9.87 -12.15 7.21
N VAL A 43 10.01 -13.13 6.32
CA VAL A 43 10.92 -14.27 6.56
C VAL A 43 12.37 -13.81 6.63
N GLU A 44 12.75 -12.88 5.76
CA GLU A 44 14.09 -12.30 5.69
C GLU A 44 14.50 -11.61 6.99
N THR A 45 13.65 -10.71 7.51
CA THR A 45 14.00 -9.88 8.68
C THR A 45 13.56 -10.48 10.00
N GLY A 46 12.65 -11.47 9.98
CA GLY A 46 11.97 -12.01 11.16
C GLY A 46 11.02 -11.03 11.86
N LYS A 47 10.84 -9.81 11.32
CA LYS A 47 10.02 -8.77 11.93
C LYS A 47 8.55 -8.92 11.56
N THR A 48 7.68 -8.72 12.54
CA THR A 48 6.24 -8.59 12.31
C THR A 48 5.96 -7.28 11.59
N ILE A 49 5.36 -7.39 10.40
CA ILE A 49 4.95 -6.27 9.56
C ILE A 49 3.59 -5.76 10.03
N SER A 50 2.64 -6.67 10.25
CA SER A 50 1.30 -6.34 10.70
C SER A 50 0.66 -7.50 11.44
N LYS A 51 -0.39 -7.18 12.20
CA LYS A 51 -1.09 -8.12 13.08
C LYS A 51 -2.56 -7.76 13.16
N SER A 52 -3.44 -8.76 13.13
CA SER A 52 -4.88 -8.56 13.27
C SER A 52 -5.31 -8.43 14.73
N GLY A 53 -6.55 -7.99 14.93
CA GLY A 53 -7.26 -8.16 16.19
C GLY A 53 -7.47 -9.63 16.54
N LYS A 54 -8.02 -9.87 17.74
CA LYS A 54 -8.39 -11.21 18.17
C LYS A 54 -9.77 -11.56 17.64
N ALA A 55 -9.91 -12.68 16.94
CA ALA A 55 -11.18 -13.25 16.53
C ALA A 55 -11.54 -14.47 17.39
N SER A 56 -12.83 -14.69 17.62
CA SER A 56 -13.31 -15.84 18.39
C SER A 56 -13.41 -17.08 17.51
N VAL A 57 -13.12 -18.25 18.08
CA VAL A 57 -13.33 -19.53 17.41
C VAL A 57 -14.76 -20.00 17.67
N ARG A 58 -15.47 -20.39 16.61
CA ARG A 58 -16.84 -20.93 16.66
C ARG A 58 -16.95 -22.11 15.70
N ASN A 59 -17.45 -23.25 16.18
CA ASN A 59 -17.67 -24.46 15.38
C ASN A 59 -16.42 -24.90 14.58
N GLY A 60 -15.23 -24.82 15.20
CA GLY A 60 -13.97 -25.18 14.56
C GLY A 60 -13.51 -24.19 13.47
N GLN A 61 -14.06 -22.99 13.44
CA GLN A 61 -13.67 -21.94 12.50
C GLN A 61 -13.34 -20.64 13.23
N CYS A 62 -12.45 -19.84 12.67
CA CYS A 62 -12.12 -18.51 13.16
C CYS A 62 -12.06 -17.53 11.99
N GLN A 63 -12.74 -16.40 12.08
CA GLN A 63 -12.81 -15.43 10.99
C GLN A 63 -12.46 -14.03 11.50
N TRP A 64 -11.61 -13.33 10.76
CA TRP A 64 -11.23 -11.96 11.06
C TRP A 64 -11.89 -11.01 10.06
N GLU A 65 -12.42 -9.90 10.57
CA GLU A 65 -12.97 -8.82 9.76
C GLU A 65 -11.88 -7.88 9.25
N ASP A 66 -10.77 -7.77 10.00
CA ASP A 66 -9.65 -6.91 9.67
C ASP A 66 -8.96 -7.32 8.36
N SER A 67 -8.56 -6.32 7.58
CA SER A 67 -7.55 -6.49 6.54
C SER A 67 -6.19 -6.01 7.03
N LEU A 68 -5.13 -6.70 6.62
CA LEU A 68 -3.75 -6.36 6.98
C LEU A 68 -3.01 -5.81 5.77
N LEU A 69 -2.29 -4.70 5.97
CA LEU A 69 -1.35 -4.18 4.99
C LEU A 69 0.03 -4.79 5.24
N SER A 70 0.72 -5.09 4.16
CA SER A 70 2.13 -5.48 4.18
C SER A 70 2.88 -4.66 3.15
N SER A 71 3.89 -3.94 3.61
CA SER A 71 4.77 -3.16 2.75
C SER A 71 6.12 -3.84 2.72
N ILE A 72 6.57 -4.09 1.50
CA ILE A 72 7.87 -4.66 1.21
C ILE A 72 8.58 -3.70 0.29
N TRP A 73 9.85 -3.95 0.12
CA TRP A 73 10.83 -2.93 -0.07
C TRP A 73 11.91 -3.75 -0.80
N ILE A 74 12.16 -3.44 -2.06
CA ILE A 74 12.94 -4.28 -2.99
C ILE A 74 13.94 -3.40 -3.74
N SER A 75 15.16 -3.87 -3.95
CA SER A 75 16.13 -3.14 -4.77
C SER A 75 15.76 -3.29 -6.25
N GLN A 76 15.88 -2.23 -7.05
CA GLN A 76 15.56 -2.30 -8.48
C GLN A 76 16.41 -3.36 -9.21
N ASP A 77 17.62 -3.63 -8.73
CA ASP A 77 18.50 -4.70 -9.24
C ASP A 77 17.96 -6.11 -8.92
N SER A 78 17.32 -6.31 -7.77
CA SER A 78 16.78 -7.61 -7.31
C SER A 78 15.46 -8.02 -7.97
N PHE A 79 14.71 -7.06 -8.55
CA PHE A 79 13.36 -7.34 -9.08
C PHE A 79 13.36 -8.35 -10.23
N PHE A 80 14.48 -8.46 -10.95
CA PHE A 80 14.63 -9.30 -12.15
C PHE A 80 15.43 -10.58 -11.93
N GLU A 81 15.97 -10.83 -10.72
CA GLU A 81 16.91 -11.94 -10.48
C GLU A 81 16.27 -13.25 -9.95
N ASN A 82 14.94 -13.36 -9.98
CA ASN A 82 14.15 -14.46 -9.38
C ASN A 82 14.15 -14.44 -7.83
N ASP A 83 14.17 -13.26 -7.23
CA ASP A 83 14.16 -13.16 -5.78
C ASP A 83 12.79 -13.54 -5.18
N ASP A 84 12.82 -14.52 -4.28
CA ASP A 84 11.67 -14.93 -3.47
C ASP A 84 11.46 -13.93 -2.31
N TYR A 85 10.41 -13.11 -2.39
CA TYR A 85 10.01 -12.32 -1.21
C TYR A 85 8.98 -13.08 -0.38
N LEU A 86 9.47 -13.78 0.64
CA LEU A 86 8.66 -14.66 1.48
C LEU A 86 8.05 -13.92 2.68
N LEU A 87 6.73 -13.96 2.77
CA LEU A 87 5.98 -13.58 3.97
C LEU A 87 5.46 -14.84 4.67
N LYS A 88 5.57 -14.84 5.99
CA LYS A 88 5.02 -15.87 6.86
C LYS A 88 3.77 -15.35 7.55
N LEU A 89 2.67 -16.06 7.37
CA LEU A 89 1.41 -15.84 8.08
C LEU A 89 1.38 -16.80 9.27
N VAL A 90 1.36 -16.25 10.48
CA VAL A 90 1.36 -17.01 11.74
C VAL A 90 0.03 -16.83 12.43
N VAL A 91 -0.64 -17.94 12.78
CA VAL A 91 -1.83 -17.92 13.63
C VAL A 91 -1.43 -18.29 15.05
N ALA A 92 -1.82 -17.49 16.04
CA ALA A 92 -1.46 -17.74 17.43
C ALA A 92 -2.53 -17.26 18.41
N MET A 93 -2.45 -17.76 19.64
CA MET A 93 -3.28 -17.29 20.75
C MET A 93 -2.66 -16.04 21.40
N GLY A 94 -3.50 -15.12 21.86
CA GLY A 94 -3.06 -13.89 22.53
C GLY A 94 -2.49 -14.04 23.94
N SER A 95 -2.23 -15.24 24.43
CA SER A 95 -1.77 -15.49 25.80
C SER A 95 -0.33 -16.00 25.81
N ALA A 96 0.46 -15.61 26.81
CA ALA A 96 1.84 -16.07 26.95
C ALA A 96 1.95 -17.60 27.22
N ARG A 97 0.85 -18.26 27.60
CA ARG A 97 0.83 -19.69 27.96
C ARG A 97 0.56 -20.61 26.78
N PHE A 98 -0.04 -20.09 25.71
CA PHE A 98 -0.42 -20.88 24.54
C PHE A 98 0.28 -20.31 23.32
N GLY A 99 1.16 -21.13 22.73
CA GLY A 99 2.03 -20.76 21.62
C GLY A 99 1.30 -20.65 20.28
N THR A 100 2.11 -20.52 19.23
CA THR A 100 1.68 -20.54 17.84
C THR A 100 0.83 -21.77 17.53
N LEU A 101 -0.29 -21.56 16.83
CA LEU A 101 -1.19 -22.62 16.38
C LEU A 101 -0.72 -23.24 15.06
N GLY A 102 -0.12 -22.43 14.19
CA GLY A 102 0.44 -22.86 12.93
C GLY A 102 0.90 -21.70 12.07
N GLU A 103 1.64 -22.00 11.01
CA GLU A 103 2.17 -21.01 10.08
C GLU A 103 2.10 -21.45 8.62
N ALA A 104 1.96 -20.50 7.71
CA ALA A 104 2.07 -20.69 6.27
C ALA A 104 3.00 -19.63 5.66
N THR A 105 3.65 -19.96 4.55
CA THR A 105 4.55 -19.05 3.84
C THR A 105 4.06 -18.82 2.43
N VAL A 106 4.10 -17.57 1.99
CA VAL A 106 3.73 -17.15 0.63
C VAL A 106 4.87 -16.33 0.03
N ASN A 107 5.24 -16.62 -1.21
CA ASN A 107 6.05 -15.71 -2.01
C ASN A 107 5.12 -14.63 -2.58
N VAL A 108 5.28 -13.38 -2.16
CA VAL A 108 4.38 -12.30 -2.59
C VAL A 108 4.70 -11.75 -3.98
N VAL A 109 5.91 -11.98 -4.51
CA VAL A 109 6.25 -11.54 -5.88
C VAL A 109 5.40 -12.24 -6.94
N ASN A 110 4.86 -13.43 -6.63
CA ASN A 110 3.96 -14.18 -7.51
C ASN A 110 2.60 -13.48 -7.72
N TYR A 111 2.30 -12.43 -6.96
CA TYR A 111 1.03 -11.73 -7.01
C TYR A 111 1.15 -10.27 -7.48
N THR A 112 2.30 -9.86 -8.03
CA THR A 112 2.53 -8.49 -8.51
C THR A 112 2.02 -8.24 -9.93
N SER A 113 1.65 -9.29 -10.67
CA SER A 113 1.22 -9.19 -12.08
C SER A 113 -0.21 -8.65 -12.27
N SER A 114 -1.00 -8.55 -11.20
CA SER A 114 -2.38 -8.08 -11.25
C SER A 114 -2.81 -7.46 -9.91
N GLU A 115 -3.60 -6.38 -9.98
CA GLU A 115 -4.28 -5.80 -8.82
C GLU A 115 -5.57 -6.57 -8.42
N ALA A 116 -5.84 -7.71 -9.08
CA ALA A 116 -6.94 -8.57 -8.70
C ALA A 116 -6.75 -9.10 -7.27
N SER A 117 -7.88 -9.28 -6.57
CA SER A 117 -7.86 -9.94 -5.27
C SER A 117 -7.90 -11.45 -5.47
N ILE A 118 -6.80 -12.11 -5.17
CA ILE A 118 -6.57 -13.53 -5.43
C ILE A 118 -6.82 -14.33 -4.13
N PRO A 119 -7.77 -15.28 -4.11
CA PRO A 119 -7.99 -16.14 -2.96
C PRO A 119 -6.91 -17.22 -2.85
N LEU A 120 -6.42 -17.43 -1.64
CA LEU A 120 -5.43 -18.44 -1.27
C LEU A 120 -6.04 -19.37 -0.21
N SER A 121 -5.70 -20.65 -0.30
CA SER A 121 -6.04 -21.67 0.68
C SER A 121 -4.73 -22.33 1.13
N LEU A 122 -4.26 -21.95 2.31
CA LEU A 122 -2.93 -22.27 2.80
C LEU A 122 -3.01 -23.30 3.92
N PRO A 123 -2.57 -24.55 3.70
CA PRO A 123 -2.39 -25.50 4.79
C PRO A 123 -1.37 -24.96 5.80
N LEU A 124 -1.71 -25.04 7.09
CA LEU A 124 -0.78 -24.63 8.13
C LEU A 124 0.25 -25.75 8.40
N LYS A 125 1.50 -25.33 8.57
CA LYS A 125 2.60 -26.15 9.10
C LYS A 125 2.72 -25.93 10.61
N ASN A 126 3.38 -26.86 11.30
CA ASN A 126 3.56 -26.84 12.75
C ASN A 126 2.22 -26.70 13.51
N SER A 127 1.17 -27.28 12.94
CA SER A 127 -0.19 -27.26 13.47
C SER A 127 -0.72 -28.67 13.66
N TYR A 128 -1.92 -28.78 14.21
CA TYR A 128 -2.69 -30.00 14.09
C TYR A 128 -3.06 -30.25 12.63
N ASP A 129 -3.18 -31.52 12.26
CA ASP A 129 -3.47 -31.95 10.90
C ASP A 129 -4.76 -31.31 10.37
N GLY A 130 -4.72 -30.92 9.10
CA GLY A 130 -5.90 -30.45 8.36
C GLY A 130 -6.26 -28.97 8.54
N MET A 131 -5.54 -28.18 9.35
CA MET A 131 -5.82 -26.75 9.43
C MET A 131 -5.48 -26.00 8.15
N ILE A 132 -6.43 -25.18 7.69
CA ILE A 132 -6.32 -24.42 6.45
C ILE A 132 -6.66 -22.97 6.74
N LEU A 133 -5.72 -22.06 6.45
CA LEU A 133 -5.93 -20.63 6.46
C LEU A 133 -6.33 -20.17 5.06
N GLN A 134 -7.58 -19.74 4.92
CA GLN A 134 -8.06 -19.03 3.75
C GLN A 134 -7.79 -17.53 3.91
N VAL A 135 -7.31 -16.90 2.84
CA VAL A 135 -6.99 -15.46 2.80
C VAL A 135 -7.08 -14.97 1.37
N LYS A 136 -7.39 -13.69 1.15
CA LYS A 136 -7.21 -13.03 -0.14
C LYS A 136 -6.00 -12.12 -0.11
N ILE A 137 -5.17 -12.19 -1.13
CA ILE A 137 -4.07 -11.24 -1.36
C ILE A 137 -4.46 -10.31 -2.50
N LYS A 138 -4.19 -9.02 -2.35
CA LYS A 138 -4.31 -8.02 -3.42
C LYS A 138 -3.05 -7.18 -3.44
N PHE A 139 -2.41 -7.10 -4.59
CA PHE A 139 -1.33 -6.16 -4.83
C PHE A 139 -1.87 -4.74 -5.05
N LEU A 140 -1.17 -3.74 -4.52
CA LEU A 140 -1.64 -2.34 -4.45
C LEU A 140 -0.72 -1.33 -5.15
N SER A 141 0.48 -1.69 -5.61
CA SER A 141 1.42 -0.73 -6.21
C SER A 141 1.54 -0.91 -7.73
N PRO A 142 1.42 0.18 -8.48
CA PRO A 142 2.63 0.77 -9.06
C PRO A 142 2.66 2.26 -8.74
N LYS A 143 3.38 2.65 -7.68
CA LYS A 143 3.70 4.07 -7.44
C LYS A 143 5.18 4.25 -7.68
N THR A 144 5.55 4.55 -8.92
CA THR A 144 6.85 5.17 -9.20
C THR A 144 6.90 6.49 -8.45
N ILE A 145 7.73 6.59 -7.42
CA ILE A 145 8.12 7.88 -6.86
C ILE A 145 9.09 8.48 -7.88
N LEU A 146 8.55 9.10 -8.94
CA LEU A 146 9.32 10.06 -9.70
C LEU A 146 9.48 11.27 -8.78
N ARG A 147 10.69 11.45 -8.29
CA ARG A 147 11.11 12.65 -7.58
C ARG A 147 11.14 13.78 -8.62
N ASP A 148 10.00 14.42 -8.82
CA ASP A 148 9.93 15.65 -9.60
C ASP A 148 10.60 16.75 -8.75
N GLU A 149 11.82 17.11 -9.14
CA GLU A 149 12.50 18.28 -8.62
C GLU A 149 11.92 19.52 -9.31
N THR A 150 11.41 20.44 -8.48
CA THR A 150 11.00 21.82 -8.79
C THR A 150 9.70 21.95 -9.60
N THR A 151 8.61 22.48 -9.02
CA THR A 151 8.50 23.92 -8.73
C THR A 151 7.80 24.22 -7.39
N LYS A 152 8.38 25.20 -6.70
CA LYS A 152 7.69 25.98 -5.67
C LYS A 152 6.42 26.59 -6.26
N ASP A 153 5.35 26.60 -5.47
CA ASP A 153 4.43 27.71 -5.21
C ASP A 153 3.28 27.11 -4.37
N ALA A 154 3.35 27.25 -3.04
CA ALA A 154 2.61 28.25 -2.28
C ALA A 154 1.10 28.09 -2.50
N ASP A 155 0.45 27.29 -1.66
CA ASP A 155 -0.22 27.75 -0.44
C ASP A 155 -1.52 28.52 -0.72
N SER A 156 -2.48 28.19 0.11
CA SER A 156 -3.90 28.45 0.02
C SER A 156 -4.30 29.90 0.36
N CYS A 157 -5.57 30.18 0.03
CA CYS A 157 -6.49 31.11 0.68
C CYS A 157 -6.59 32.57 0.16
N LEU A 158 -7.87 32.97 0.08
CA LEU A 158 -8.42 34.28 -0.30
C LEU A 158 -8.14 35.38 0.74
N GLU A 159 -8.55 36.60 0.36
CA GLU A 159 -8.58 37.91 1.08
C GLU A 159 -7.37 38.81 0.76
N GLU A 160 -7.45 40.12 0.59
CA GLU A 160 -8.54 41.10 0.47
C GLU A 160 -7.94 42.40 -0.12
N MET A 161 -8.82 43.24 -0.61
CA MET A 161 -8.71 44.64 -1.03
C MET A 161 -7.58 45.49 -0.38
N ASN A 162 -6.85 46.27 -1.20
CA ASN A 162 -6.30 47.57 -0.79
C ASN A 162 -6.26 48.55 -1.98
N VAL A 163 -6.71 49.77 -1.69
CA VAL A 163 -7.03 50.89 -2.58
C VAL A 163 -5.85 51.90 -2.62
N ASP A 164 -5.96 52.92 -3.49
CA ASP A 164 -5.19 54.19 -3.60
C ASP A 164 -3.91 54.20 -4.45
N TYR A 165 -3.60 55.19 -5.31
CA TYR A 165 -4.10 56.56 -5.51
C TYR A 165 -3.99 57.00 -6.99
N ASP A 166 -4.68 58.11 -7.29
CA ASP A 166 -4.86 58.88 -8.53
C ASP A 166 -3.63 59.22 -9.41
N ASP A 167 -3.88 59.41 -10.72
CA ASP A 167 -3.80 60.71 -11.42
C ASP A 167 -3.38 60.60 -12.91
N ILE A 168 -3.90 61.54 -13.70
CA ILE A 168 -3.56 62.00 -15.05
C ILE A 168 -4.38 61.42 -16.22
N GLU A 169 -5.34 62.27 -16.61
CA GLU A 169 -6.06 62.34 -17.88
C GLU A 169 -5.17 62.19 -19.13
N ASN A 170 -5.63 61.43 -20.11
CA ASN A 170 -5.42 61.82 -21.51
C ASN A 170 -6.66 61.48 -22.36
N LYS A 171 -7.03 62.45 -23.19
CA LYS A 171 -8.32 62.56 -23.89
C LYS A 171 -8.47 61.61 -25.09
N SER A 172 -9.73 61.19 -25.28
CA SER A 172 -10.49 60.90 -26.51
C SER A 172 -9.77 60.31 -27.75
N ASP A 173 -10.31 59.21 -28.29
CA ASP A 173 -11.24 59.33 -29.42
C ASP A 173 -12.12 58.07 -29.56
N VAL A 174 -13.33 58.29 -30.06
CA VAL A 174 -14.43 57.34 -30.23
C VAL A 174 -14.13 56.37 -31.39
N SER A 175 -14.36 55.07 -31.17
CA SER A 175 -14.78 54.18 -32.27
C SER A 175 -15.75 53.13 -31.75
N GLU A 176 -17.01 53.29 -32.14
CA GLU A 176 -18.12 52.37 -31.94
C GLU A 176 -18.20 51.46 -33.17
N ILE A 177 -17.91 50.15 -33.05
CA ILE A 177 -18.28 49.17 -34.08
C ILE A 177 -18.82 47.86 -33.49
N THR A 178 -20.15 47.81 -33.46
CA THR A 178 -21.05 46.70 -33.84
C THR A 178 -20.79 45.29 -33.30
N PHE A 179 -21.60 44.94 -32.31
CA PHE A 179 -21.91 43.58 -31.89
C PHE A 179 -22.63 42.81 -33.01
N THR A 180 -22.07 41.68 -33.48
CA THR A 180 -22.79 40.73 -34.33
C THR A 180 -22.65 39.29 -33.85
N ARG A 181 -23.78 38.79 -33.33
CA ARG A 181 -24.36 37.42 -33.30
C ARG A 181 -23.45 36.18 -33.37
N SER A 182 -23.53 35.43 -32.27
CA SER A 182 -23.89 34.01 -32.12
C SER A 182 -23.60 33.00 -33.24
N VAL A 183 -22.92 31.91 -32.86
CA VAL A 183 -23.36 30.55 -33.25
C VAL A 183 -23.41 29.66 -32.00
N VAL A 184 -24.56 29.02 -31.86
CA VAL A 184 -24.96 28.06 -30.84
C VAL A 184 -24.38 26.69 -31.19
N PHE A 185 -23.84 25.98 -30.21
CA PHE A 185 -23.79 24.52 -30.22
C PHE A 185 -24.70 24.01 -29.11
N VAL A 186 -25.83 23.43 -29.52
CA VAL A 186 -26.61 22.51 -28.70
C VAL A 186 -25.91 21.15 -28.77
N LEU A 187 -25.85 20.49 -27.62
CA LEU A 187 -25.27 19.19 -27.31
C LEU A 187 -25.41 18.11 -28.39
#